data_AF-A0AAD5PBS0-F1
#
_entry.id   AF-A0AAD5PBS0-F1
#
_cell.length_a   1.000
_cell.length_b   1.000
_cell.length_c   1.000
_cell.angle_alpha   90.00
_cell.angle_beta   90.00
_cell.angle_gamma   90.00
#
_symmetry.space_group_name_H-M   'P 1'
#
loop_
_entity.id
_entity.type
_entity.pdbx_description
1 polymer ?
#
loop_
_entity_poly.entity_id
_entity_poly.type
_entity_poly.pdbx_seq_one_letter_code
_entity_poly.pdbx_strand_id
1 'polypeptide(L)'
;MMRTLLPKSYLVSSKGFDQLPSNQCAICHDNASSAESGPVGQVQDFTVHNPYETNCGHTYCYYCVQSKISIFGDEWPCLQCGERVETIHKLIEKVEDETKQEGDTKEEEEKDENEKKADEKE
;
A
#
# COMPACT_ATOMS: atom_id res chain seq x y z
N MET A 1 -14.81 -26.01 -30.19
CA MET A 1 -13.70 -25.12 -29.79
C MET A 1 -13.90 -24.78 -28.32
N MET A 2 -13.14 -25.42 -27.44
CA MET A 2 -13.18 -25.12 -26.01
C MET A 2 -12.35 -23.86 -25.78
N ARG A 3 -13.01 -22.75 -25.41
CA ARG A 3 -12.33 -21.57 -24.89
C ARG A 3 -11.78 -21.96 -23.52
N THR A 4 -10.49 -22.26 -23.44
CA THR A 4 -9.80 -22.46 -22.17
C THR A 4 -9.81 -21.13 -21.44
N LEU A 5 -10.71 -20.99 -20.45
CA LEU A 5 -10.68 -19.89 -19.51
C LEU A 5 -9.38 -20.02 -18.72
N LEU A 6 -8.45 -19.08 -18.92
CA LEU A 6 -7.25 -19.02 -18.09
C LEU A 6 -7.70 -18.84 -16.64
N PRO A 7 -7.16 -19.64 -15.70
CA PRO A 7 -7.48 -19.49 -14.29
C PRO A 7 -7.11 -18.09 -13.82
N LYS A 8 -7.87 -17.53 -12.86
CA LYS A 8 -7.64 -16.20 -12.29
C LYS A 8 -6.21 -16.01 -11.74
N SER A 9 -5.54 -17.11 -11.40
CA SER A 9 -4.12 -17.11 -10.99
C SER A 9 -3.14 -16.71 -12.09
N TYR A 10 -3.57 -16.66 -13.37
CA TYR A 10 -2.71 -16.24 -14.48
C TYR A 10 -2.71 -14.71 -14.70
N LEU A 11 -3.57 -13.97 -13.99
CA LEU A 11 -3.59 -12.50 -13.99
C LEU A 11 -2.71 -11.91 -12.88
N VAL A 12 -1.87 -12.74 -12.25
CA VAL A 12 -0.98 -12.33 -11.16
C VAL A 12 0.07 -11.34 -11.66
N SER A 13 0.42 -10.39 -10.78
CA SER A 13 1.34 -9.28 -11.05
C SER A 13 2.63 -9.75 -11.75
N SER A 14 2.95 -9.18 -12.91
CA SER A 14 4.03 -9.62 -13.82
C SER A 14 5.43 -9.66 -13.20
N LYS A 15 5.61 -9.06 -12.02
CA LYS A 15 6.86 -9.03 -11.26
C LYS A 15 7.03 -10.20 -10.27
N GLY A 16 6.03 -11.08 -10.14
CA GLY A 16 6.14 -12.30 -9.34
C GLY A 16 6.07 -12.10 -7.83
N PHE A 17 5.52 -10.97 -7.37
CA PHE A 17 5.50 -10.67 -5.94
C PHE A 17 4.52 -11.52 -5.11
N ASP A 18 3.68 -12.31 -5.77
CA ASP A 18 2.72 -13.24 -5.17
C ASP A 18 3.36 -14.32 -4.28
N GLN A 19 4.61 -14.69 -4.57
CA GLN A 19 5.35 -15.72 -3.82
C GLN A 19 6.19 -15.17 -2.66
N LEU A 20 6.12 -13.86 -2.39
CA LEU A 20 6.86 -13.30 -1.27
C LEU A 20 6.25 -13.77 0.06
N PRO A 21 7.10 -14.13 1.04
CA PRO A 21 6.63 -14.45 2.38
C PRO A 21 6.04 -13.20 3.04
N SER A 22 5.07 -13.36 3.94
CA SER A 22 4.31 -12.26 4.55
C SER A 22 5.15 -11.25 5.35
N ASN A 23 6.40 -11.60 5.69
CA ASN A 23 7.35 -10.72 6.37
C ASN A 23 8.19 -9.86 5.40
N GLN A 24 8.00 -9.99 4.08
CA GLN A 24 8.73 -9.21 3.08
C GLN A 24 7.83 -8.23 2.35
N CYS A 25 8.31 -6.99 2.20
CA CYS A 25 7.57 -5.93 1.53
C CYS A 25 7.81 -5.96 0.01
N ALA A 26 6.76 -6.23 -0.77
CA ALA A 26 6.86 -6.23 -2.23
C ALA A 26 7.20 -4.84 -2.82
N ILE A 27 6.84 -3.73 -2.15
CA ILE A 27 7.25 -2.39 -2.57
C ILE A 27 8.75 -2.17 -2.36
N CYS A 28 9.33 -2.66 -1.26
CA CYS A 28 10.78 -2.59 -1.04
C CYS A 28 11.52 -3.37 -2.12
N HIS A 29 11.00 -4.56 -2.47
CA HIS A 29 11.57 -5.38 -3.53
C HIS A 29 11.44 -4.72 -4.92
N ASP A 30 10.29 -4.10 -5.22
CA ASP A 30 10.06 -3.32 -6.44
C ASP A 30 11.02 -2.13 -6.54
N ASN A 31 11.22 -1.41 -5.44
CA ASN A 31 12.11 -0.25 -5.39
C ASN A 31 13.57 -0.67 -5.56
N ALA A 32 14.00 -1.77 -4.94
CA ALA A 32 15.34 -2.31 -5.14
C ALA A 32 15.55 -2.92 -6.52
N SER A 33 14.51 -3.50 -7.13
CA SER A 33 14.57 -4.00 -8.51
C SER A 33 14.60 -2.86 -9.53
N SER A 34 13.98 -1.72 -9.21
CA SER A 34 13.98 -0.51 -10.04
C SER A 34 15.23 0.34 -9.83
N ALA A 35 15.84 0.27 -8.64
CA ALA A 35 17.14 0.85 -8.36
C ALA A 35 18.23 -0.10 -8.89
N GLU A 36 18.43 -0.06 -10.21
CA GLU A 36 19.63 -0.63 -10.83
C GLU A 36 20.87 -0.12 -10.07
N SER A 37 21.65 -1.02 -9.47
CA SER A 37 22.90 -0.72 -8.74
C SER A 37 22.79 0.14 -7.47
N GLY A 38 22.28 -0.44 -6.39
CA GLY A 38 22.74 -0.05 -5.04
C GLY A 38 24.26 -0.29 -4.89
N PRO A 39 24.96 0.44 -4.01
CA PRO A 39 26.40 0.27 -3.83
C PRO A 39 26.75 -1.17 -3.47
N VAL A 40 27.74 -1.72 -4.18
CA VAL A 40 28.20 -3.10 -4.03
C VAL A 40 28.59 -3.36 -2.58
N GLY A 41 27.91 -4.32 -1.93
CA GLY A 41 28.20 -4.74 -0.55
C GLY A 41 27.15 -4.36 0.50
N GLN A 42 26.05 -3.69 0.13
CA GLN A 42 24.93 -3.46 1.04
C GLN A 42 23.91 -4.60 1.01
N VAL A 43 23.65 -5.20 2.17
CA VAL A 43 22.54 -6.14 2.35
C VAL A 43 21.25 -5.34 2.27
N GLN A 44 20.46 -5.56 1.22
CA GLN A 44 19.15 -4.94 1.09
C GLN A 44 18.19 -5.65 2.05
N ASP A 45 17.68 -4.92 3.03
CA ASP A 45 16.69 -5.45 3.96
C ASP A 45 15.29 -5.21 3.38
N PHE A 46 14.60 -6.31 3.09
CA PHE A 46 13.22 -6.29 2.55
C PHE A 46 12.18 -6.57 3.64
N THR A 47 12.60 -6.62 4.90
CA THR A 47 11.72 -6.96 6.01
C THR A 47 10.69 -5.86 6.21
N VAL A 48 9.46 -6.27 6.49
CA VAL A 48 8.38 -5.32 6.76
C VAL A 48 8.65 -4.58 8.07
N HIS A 49 8.88 -3.27 7.98
CA HIS A 49 9.05 -2.39 9.14
C HIS A 49 7.76 -1.62 9.40
N ASN A 50 7.18 -1.80 10.59
CA ASN A 50 5.84 -1.31 10.95
C ASN A 50 4.77 -1.83 9.96
N PRO A 51 4.28 -3.07 10.16
CA PRO A 51 3.41 -3.74 9.21
C PRO A 51 2.05 -3.06 9.09
N TYR A 52 1.64 -2.78 7.85
CA TYR A 52 0.32 -2.30 7.49
C TYR A 52 -0.32 -3.30 6.53
N GLU A 53 -1.53 -3.71 6.85
CA GLU A 53 -2.33 -4.61 6.04
C GLU A 53 -3.28 -3.80 5.14
N THR A 54 -3.37 -4.22 3.88
CA THR A 54 -4.29 -3.68 2.88
C THR A 54 -5.62 -4.46 2.89
N ASN A 55 -6.69 -3.91 2.33
CA ASN A 55 -7.98 -4.60 2.16
C ASN A 55 -7.89 -6.01 1.53
N CYS A 56 -6.89 -6.27 0.68
CA CYS A 56 -6.64 -7.56 0.06
C CYS A 56 -5.83 -8.56 0.93
N GLY A 57 -5.49 -8.19 2.17
CA GLY A 57 -4.77 -9.05 3.12
C GLY A 57 -3.25 -9.09 2.94
N HIS A 58 -2.69 -8.23 2.10
CA HIS A 58 -1.24 -8.14 1.89
C HIS A 58 -0.61 -7.09 2.79
N THR A 59 0.55 -7.42 3.37
CA THR A 59 1.25 -6.60 4.36
C THR A 59 2.45 -5.86 3.75
N TYR A 60 2.54 -4.56 4.02
CA TYR A 60 3.60 -3.68 3.53
C TYR A 60 4.20 -2.87 4.68
N CYS A 61 5.38 -2.28 4.45
CA CYS A 61 5.91 -1.27 5.37
C CYS A 61 5.01 -0.03 5.33
N TYR A 62 4.75 0.58 6.49
CA TYR A 62 4.01 1.84 6.61
C TYR A 62 4.45 2.90 5.60
N TYR A 63 5.75 3.22 5.57
CA TYR A 63 6.28 4.26 4.67
C TYR A 63 6.09 3.91 3.19
N CYS A 64 6.20 2.63 2.84
CA CYS A 64 6.07 2.19 1.46
C CYS A 64 4.63 2.33 0.97
N VAL A 65 3.68 1.83 1.75
CA VAL A 65 2.26 1.89 1.37
C VAL A 65 1.75 3.34 1.38
N GLN A 66 2.13 4.12 2.39
CA GLN A 66 1.81 5.55 2.46
C GLN A 66 2.35 6.29 1.23
N SER A 67 3.61 6.05 0.84
CA SER A 67 4.20 6.70 -0.33
C SER A 67 3.47 6.31 -1.61
N LYS A 68 3.07 5.04 -1.77
CA LYS A 68 2.32 4.60 -2.96
C LYS A 68 0.95 5.25 -3.02
N ILE A 69 0.19 5.27 -1.92
CA ILE A 69 -1.11 5.93 -1.86
C ILE A 69 -0.96 7.45 -2.09
N SER A 70 0.07 8.10 -1.54
CA SER A 70 0.31 9.52 -1.80
C SER A 70 0.70 9.83 -3.26
N ILE A 71 1.27 8.88 -4.00
CA ILE A 71 1.67 9.06 -5.41
C ILE A 71 0.54 8.70 -6.37
N PHE A 72 -0.14 7.58 -6.12
CA PHE A 72 -1.15 7.01 -7.03
C PHE A 72 -2.60 7.31 -6.59
N GLY A 73 -2.80 7.88 -5.39
CA GLY A 73 -4.11 8.10 -4.79
C GLY A 73 -4.81 6.79 -4.41
N ASP A 74 -6.14 6.84 -4.41
CA ASP A 74 -7.06 5.71 -4.17
C ASP A 74 -7.10 4.70 -5.32
N GLU A 75 -6.25 4.89 -6.34
CA GLU A 75 -6.20 4.05 -7.53
C GLU A 75 -5.01 3.08 -7.56
N TRP A 76 -4.30 2.95 -6.45
CA TRP A 76 -3.13 2.08 -6.38
C TRP A 76 -3.52 0.58 -6.35
N PRO A 77 -3.07 -0.24 -7.32
CA PRO A 77 -3.24 -1.68 -7.26
C PRO A 77 -2.15 -2.34 -6.39
N CYS A 78 -2.55 -3.31 -5.60
CA CYS A 78 -1.67 -4.15 -4.79
C CYS A 78 -0.63 -4.84 -5.69
N LEU A 79 0.65 -4.76 -5.31
CA LEU A 79 1.74 -5.32 -6.12
C LEU A 79 1.79 -6.86 -6.11
N GLN A 80 1.19 -7.51 -5.12
CA GLN A 80 1.15 -8.98 -5.02
C GLN A 80 0.00 -9.56 -5.84
N CYS A 81 -1.24 -9.17 -5.56
CA CYS A 81 -2.43 -9.74 -6.20
C CYS A 81 -3.06 -8.88 -7.31
N GLY A 82 -2.71 -7.61 -7.42
CA GLY A 82 -3.29 -6.68 -8.39
C GLY A 82 -4.66 -6.10 -8.00
N GLU A 83 -5.20 -6.42 -6.81
CA GLU A 83 -6.46 -5.85 -6.32
C GLU A 83 -6.31 -4.37 -5.94
N ARG A 84 -7.39 -3.59 -6.10
CA ARG A 84 -7.38 -2.16 -5.76
C ARG A 84 -7.30 -1.98 -4.24
N VAL A 85 -6.36 -1.16 -3.80
CA VAL A 85 -6.16 -0.83 -2.38
C VAL A 85 -6.95 0.42 -2.04
N GLU A 86 -8.01 0.26 -1.26
CA GLU A 86 -8.88 1.36 -0.81
C GLU A 86 -8.61 1.73 0.65
N THR A 87 -8.28 0.75 1.49
CA THR A 87 -8.03 0.97 2.92
C THR A 87 -6.74 0.30 3.37
N ILE A 88 -6.07 0.93 4.33
CA ILE A 88 -4.88 0.41 5.00
C ILE A 88 -5.05 0.48 6.52
N HIS A 89 -4.67 -0.60 7.20
CA HIS A 89 -4.77 -0.69 8.65
C HIS A 89 -3.45 -1.15 9.24
N LYS A 90 -3.06 -0.55 10.36
CA LYS A 90 -1.87 -0.97 11.09
C LYS A 90 -2.08 -2.37 11.67
N LEU A 91 -1.20 -3.31 11.35
CA LEU A 91 -1.21 -4.64 11.94
C LEU A 91 -0.56 -4.55 13.32
N ILE A 92 -1.38 -4.59 14.36
CA ILE A 92 -0.93 -4.65 15.76
C ILE A 92 -1.16 -6.08 16.23
N GLU A 93 -0.08 -6.86 16.37
CA GLU A 93 -0.16 -8.11 17.14
C GLU A 93 -0.49 -7.75 18.58
N LYS A 94 -1.76 -7.89 18.94
CA LYS A 94 -2.21 -7.76 20.31
C LYS A 94 -1.65 -8.97 21.06
N VAL A 95 -0.52 -8.77 21.76
CA VAL A 95 -0.23 -9.60 22.92
C VAL A 95 -1.38 -9.39 23.87
N GLU A 96 -2.08 -10.46 24.21
CA GLU A 96 -3.20 -10.45 25.14
C GLU A 96 -2.68 -10.06 26.53
N ASP A 97 -2.63 -8.76 26.77
CA ASP A 97 -2.60 -8.17 28.10
C ASP A 97 -3.86 -7.31 28.23
N GLU A 98 -4.62 -7.56 29.29
CA GLU A 98 -6.04 -7.24 29.46
C GLU A 98 -6.32 -5.75 29.67
N THR A 99 -5.87 -4.86 28.77
CA THR A 99 -6.20 -3.43 28.88
C THR A 99 -6.67 -2.86 27.56
N LYS A 100 -7.98 -2.59 27.50
CA LYS A 100 -8.69 -1.85 26.45
C LYS A 100 -8.03 -0.50 26.19
N GLN A 101 -7.62 -0.22 24.95
CA GLN A 101 -7.75 1.11 24.36
C GLN A 101 -8.13 0.99 22.88
N GLU A 102 -9.24 1.65 22.57
CA GLU A 102 -9.93 1.80 21.30
C GLU A 102 -9.27 2.94 20.49
N GLY A 103 -8.94 2.66 19.23
CA GLY A 103 -8.15 3.53 18.36
C GLY A 103 -8.94 4.66 17.69
N ASP A 104 -8.62 5.88 18.11
CA ASP A 104 -8.26 7.09 17.34
C ASP A 104 -7.80 6.78 15.87
N THR A 105 -8.18 7.44 14.76
CA THR A 105 -8.85 8.71 14.46
C THR A 105 -9.54 8.61 13.08
N LYS A 106 -10.70 9.25 12.91
CA LYS A 106 -11.41 9.49 11.63
C LYS A 106 -10.66 10.58 10.84
N GLU A 107 -10.33 10.32 9.59
CA GLU A 107 -9.92 11.34 8.62
C GLU A 107 -11.06 12.33 8.38
N GLU A 108 -10.76 13.63 8.52
CA GLU A 108 -11.65 14.75 8.23
C GLU A 108 -11.51 15.10 6.73
N GLU A 109 -12.59 14.91 5.98
CA GLU A 109 -12.74 15.49 4.63
C GLU A 109 -13.01 17.00 4.75
N GLU A 110 -11.98 17.83 4.58
CA GLU A 110 -12.18 19.26 4.26
C GLU A 110 -12.58 19.40 2.79
N LYS A 111 -13.83 19.82 2.54
CA LYS A 111 -14.27 20.29 1.22
C LYS A 111 -14.09 21.81 1.13
N ASP A 112 -13.18 22.18 0.24
CA ASP A 112 -12.95 23.51 -0.32
C ASP A 112 -14.18 23.99 -1.12
N GLU A 113 -14.73 25.16 -0.80
CA GLU A 113 -15.40 26.01 -1.79
C GLU A 113 -14.99 27.48 -1.57
N ASN A 114 -13.91 27.84 -2.25
CA ASN A 114 -13.47 29.20 -2.52
C ASN A 114 -14.30 29.84 -3.66
N GLU A 115 -15.07 30.88 -3.36
CA GLU A 115 -15.61 31.79 -4.38
C GLU A 115 -15.13 33.24 -4.14
N LYS A 116 -14.19 33.68 -4.98
CA LYS A 116 -13.64 35.05 -5.06
C LYS A 116 -14.26 35.81 -6.23
N LYS A 117 -14.78 37.01 -5.95
CA LYS A 117 -14.51 38.34 -6.60
C LYS A 117 -15.75 39.24 -6.46
N ALA A 118 -15.69 40.38 -5.78
CA ALA A 118 -15.02 41.65 -6.11
C ALA A 118 -15.75 42.46 -7.19
N ASP A 119 -16.39 43.56 -6.77
CA ASP A 119 -16.54 44.85 -7.48
C ASP A 119 -17.14 45.88 -6.47
N GLU A 120 -16.33 46.65 -5.75
CA GLU A 120 -15.94 48.06 -6.00
C GLU A 120 -17.07 49.06 -6.37
N LYS A 121 -17.34 49.97 -5.42
CA LYS A 121 -17.39 51.45 -5.57
C LYS A 121 -18.45 52.08 -6.50
N GLU A 122 -19.37 52.83 -5.89
CA GLU A 122 -19.35 54.32 -5.87
C GLU A 122 -20.28 54.87 -4.77
#